data_AF-A0A8H8C9Z4-F1
#
_entry.id   AF-A0A8H8C9Z4-F1
#
_cell.length_a   1.000
_cell.length_b   1.000
_cell.length_c   1.000
_cell.angle_alpha   90.00
_cell.angle_beta   90.00
_cell.angle_gamma   90.00
#
_symmetry.space_group_name_H-M   'P 1'
#
loop_
_entity.id
_entity.type
_entity.pdbx_description
1 polymer ?
#
loop_
_entity_poly.entity_id
_entity_poly.type
_entity_poly.pdbx_seq_one_letter_code
_entity_poly.pdbx_strand_id
1 'polypeptide(L)'
;MAEITSQEMEDVEMSDAQVPPLMTEDEKRILDVYDRLEELQLEIALLKAQGILSRDEPTDVSDEDIATAEQELLKAKSLYLVRGNVIENSMIANPLLRAVHGSNAATVVEQDLLPLVEKREQRSFAHTKLATQVRSAEDQLIMAQEENVKIARKNAELATKMLALADEANVQRKEDIQDFKLRSQLDELEGEMKLSRQKWRIMKETASAAIAGSGVDWISDLKLRGIVMGGDGDE
;
A
#
# COMPACT_ATOMS: atom_id res chain seq x y z
N MET A 1 -22.10 38.55 -9.00
CA MET A 1 -22.58 37.35 -9.72
C MET A 1 -21.50 36.29 -9.63
N ALA A 2 -21.68 35.32 -8.73
CA ALA A 2 -21.07 33.99 -8.76
C ALA A 2 -21.51 33.29 -7.47
N GLU A 3 -22.66 32.63 -7.53
CA GLU A 3 -23.21 31.83 -6.45
C GLU A 3 -23.61 30.49 -7.07
N ILE A 4 -22.60 29.65 -7.31
CA ILE A 4 -22.75 28.25 -7.70
C ILE A 4 -21.55 27.55 -7.09
N THR A 5 -21.76 26.81 -5.99
CA THR A 5 -20.98 25.63 -5.53
C THR A 5 -21.36 25.32 -4.07
N SER A 6 -22.62 24.99 -3.84
CA SER A 6 -23.00 24.23 -2.64
C SER A 6 -24.09 23.19 -2.91
N GLN A 7 -24.60 23.11 -4.14
CA GLN A 7 -25.78 22.32 -4.48
C GLN A 7 -25.45 21.01 -5.21
N GLU A 8 -24.18 20.70 -5.47
CA GLU A 8 -23.76 19.43 -6.10
C GLU A 8 -23.23 18.38 -5.11
N MET A 9 -23.18 18.68 -3.81
CA MET A 9 -22.76 17.72 -2.78
C MET A 9 -23.91 17.18 -1.90
N GLU A 10 -25.17 17.52 -2.21
CA GLU A 10 -26.33 17.16 -1.39
C GLU A 10 -27.20 16.03 -1.97
N ASP A 11 -26.81 15.42 -3.10
CA ASP A 11 -27.61 14.37 -3.79
C ASP A 11 -26.98 12.96 -3.74
N VAL A 12 -26.06 12.69 -2.80
CA VAL A 12 -25.55 11.32 -2.54
C VAL A 12 -26.00 10.78 -1.18
N GLU A 13 -27.10 11.28 -0.64
CA GLU A 13 -27.93 10.45 0.25
C GLU A 13 -28.76 9.52 -0.63
N MET A 14 -28.10 8.50 -1.16
CA MET A 14 -28.77 7.32 -1.72
C MET A 14 -29.71 6.81 -0.64
N SER A 15 -31.00 7.02 -0.86
CA SER A 15 -32.06 6.46 -0.03
C SER A 15 -31.73 4.99 0.22
N ASP A 16 -31.45 4.66 1.47
CA ASP A 16 -31.38 3.28 1.97
C ASP A 16 -32.82 2.74 2.06
N ALA A 17 -33.52 2.84 0.93
CA ALA A 17 -34.86 2.35 0.73
C ALA A 17 -34.80 0.85 0.97
N GLN A 18 -35.39 0.45 2.10
CA GLN A 18 -35.42 -0.89 2.68
C GLN A 18 -35.18 -1.99 1.64
N VAL A 19 -33.93 -2.42 1.52
CA VAL A 19 -33.65 -3.76 1.03
C VAL A 19 -34.14 -4.68 2.16
N PRO A 20 -35.15 -5.53 1.94
CA PRO A 20 -35.54 -6.51 2.95
C PRO A 20 -34.29 -7.29 3.38
N PRO A 21 -34.19 -7.72 4.65
CA PRO A 21 -33.01 -8.41 5.14
C PRO A 21 -32.68 -9.58 4.19
N LEU A 22 -31.50 -9.49 3.58
CA LEU A 22 -31.03 -10.35 2.48
C LEU A 22 -31.05 -11.85 2.83
N MET A 23 -31.04 -12.15 4.13
CA MET A 23 -31.20 -13.47 4.69
C MET A 23 -32.00 -13.33 5.98
N THR A 24 -32.97 -14.22 6.15
CA THR A 24 -33.64 -14.46 7.43
C THR A 24 -32.61 -14.87 8.50
N GLU A 25 -32.90 -14.63 9.78
CA GLU A 25 -32.01 -15.04 10.87
C GLU A 25 -31.74 -16.56 10.86
N ASP A 26 -32.72 -17.34 10.42
CA ASP A 26 -32.61 -18.79 10.26
C ASP A 26 -31.61 -19.16 9.15
N GLU A 27 -31.63 -18.48 8.01
CA GLU A 27 -30.68 -18.72 6.93
C GLU A 27 -29.25 -18.36 7.33
N LYS A 28 -29.06 -17.28 8.10
CA LYS A 28 -27.74 -16.94 8.67
C LYS A 28 -27.25 -18.02 9.62
N ARG A 29 -28.12 -18.48 10.50
CA ARG A 29 -27.79 -19.57 11.44
C ARG A 29 -27.44 -20.87 10.70
N ILE A 30 -28.11 -21.17 9.58
CA ILE A 30 -27.78 -22.34 8.76
C ILE A 30 -26.38 -22.22 8.16
N LEU A 31 -25.99 -21.03 7.66
CA LEU A 31 -24.63 -20.80 7.17
C LEU A 31 -23.60 -20.93 8.29
N ASP A 32 -23.84 -20.34 9.46
CA ASP A 32 -22.92 -20.47 10.60
C ASP A 32 -22.73 -21.95 11.02
N VAL A 33 -23.80 -22.75 10.94
CA VAL A 33 -23.74 -24.20 11.21
C VAL A 33 -22.98 -24.93 10.11
N TYR A 34 -23.13 -24.53 8.85
CA TYR A 34 -22.37 -25.10 7.73
C TYR A 34 -20.86 -24.83 7.90
N ASP A 35 -20.48 -23.59 8.19
CA ASP A 35 -19.09 -23.20 8.43
C ASP A 35 -18.49 -23.96 9.62
N ARG A 36 -19.27 -24.08 10.71
CA ARG A 36 -18.85 -24.86 11.89
C ARG A 36 -18.71 -26.34 11.59
N LEU A 37 -19.56 -26.89 10.71
CA LEU A 37 -19.51 -28.28 10.29
C LEU A 37 -18.25 -28.55 9.44
N GLU A 38 -17.90 -27.64 8.53
CA GLU A 38 -16.66 -27.73 7.75
C GLU A 38 -15.42 -27.69 8.66
N GLU A 39 -15.40 -26.78 9.64
CA GLU A 39 -14.33 -26.69 10.63
C GLU A 39 -14.17 -28.00 11.43
N LEU A 40 -15.27 -28.55 11.93
CA LEU A 40 -15.26 -29.82 12.68
C LEU A 40 -14.84 -31.01 11.81
N GLN A 41 -15.22 -31.03 10.52
CA GLN A 41 -14.76 -32.06 9.60
C GLN A 41 -13.24 -32.00 9.40
N LEU A 42 -12.67 -30.79 9.31
CA LEU A 42 -11.23 -30.59 9.23
C LEU A 42 -10.52 -31.02 10.53
N GLU A 43 -11.08 -30.68 11.68
CA GLU A 43 -10.56 -31.10 13.00
C GLU A 43 -10.55 -32.63 13.13
N ILE A 44 -11.65 -33.29 12.76
CA ILE A 44 -11.73 -34.76 12.77
C ILE A 44 -10.71 -35.39 11.81
N ALA A 45 -10.54 -34.81 10.62
CA ALA A 45 -9.55 -35.30 9.65
C ALA A 45 -8.12 -35.16 10.20
N LEU A 46 -7.82 -34.05 10.88
CA LEU A 46 -6.53 -33.80 11.51
C LEU A 46 -6.27 -34.78 12.67
N LEU A 47 -7.26 -35.00 13.53
CA LEU A 47 -7.15 -35.97 14.64
C LEU A 47 -7.01 -37.42 14.16
N LYS A 48 -7.62 -37.78 13.02
CA LYS A 48 -7.41 -39.08 12.36
C LYS A 48 -6.01 -39.22 11.78
N ALA A 49 -5.48 -38.16 11.15
CA ALA A 49 -4.15 -38.14 10.58
C ALA A 49 -3.05 -38.19 11.66
N GLN A 50 -3.27 -37.58 12.82
CA GLN A 50 -2.37 -37.65 13.97
C GLN A 50 -2.37 -39.01 14.68
N GLY A 51 -3.17 -39.98 14.23
CA GLY A 51 -3.26 -41.30 14.86
C GLY A 51 -3.98 -41.31 16.21
N ILE A 52 -4.51 -40.16 16.67
CA ILE A 52 -5.24 -40.07 17.95
C ILE A 52 -6.55 -40.87 17.86
N LEU A 53 -7.14 -40.93 16.66
CA LEU A 53 -8.35 -41.69 16.36
C LEU A 53 -8.09 -43.00 15.58
N SER A 54 -6.85 -43.24 15.15
CA SER A 54 -6.46 -44.37 14.30
C SER A 54 -5.48 -45.27 15.06
N ARG A 55 -5.88 -46.50 15.35
CA ARG A 55 -5.16 -47.45 16.20
C ARG A 55 -4.15 -48.28 15.40
N ASP A 56 -3.35 -47.64 14.55
CA ASP A 56 -2.33 -48.33 13.75
C ASP A 56 -1.03 -48.49 14.53
N GLU A 57 -0.48 -49.72 14.50
CA GLU A 57 0.82 -50.05 15.07
C GLU A 57 1.95 -49.49 14.18
N PRO A 58 3.09 -49.08 14.77
CA PRO A 58 4.22 -48.58 14.01
C PRO A 58 4.82 -49.69 13.16
N THR A 59 4.57 -49.67 11.85
CA THR A 59 5.30 -50.44 10.86
C THR A 59 6.67 -49.80 10.59
N ASP A 60 7.71 -50.61 10.38
CA ASP A 60 9.01 -50.13 9.90
C ASP A 60 8.81 -49.55 8.49
N VAL A 61 8.86 -48.22 8.37
CA VAL A 61 8.66 -47.49 7.11
C VAL A 61 10.01 -47.25 6.44
N SER A 62 10.15 -47.61 5.15
CA SER A 62 11.35 -47.25 4.38
C SER A 62 11.27 -45.83 3.82
N ASP A 63 12.40 -45.22 3.50
CA ASP A 63 12.45 -43.87 2.90
C ASP A 63 11.70 -43.78 1.56
N GLU A 64 11.60 -44.90 0.81
CA GLU A 64 10.83 -44.99 -0.43
C GLU A 64 9.31 -44.97 -0.17
N ASP A 65 8.86 -45.58 0.92
CA ASP A 65 7.45 -45.56 1.35
C ASP A 65 7.05 -44.16 1.84
N ILE A 66 7.98 -43.42 2.45
CA ILE A 66 7.75 -42.02 2.84
C ILE A 66 7.61 -41.14 1.60
N ALA A 67 8.52 -41.27 0.62
CA ALA A 67 8.48 -40.46 -0.60
C ALA A 67 7.20 -40.71 -1.43
N THR A 68 6.73 -41.96 -1.48
CA THR A 68 5.48 -42.31 -2.16
C THR A 68 4.27 -41.77 -1.40
N ALA A 69 4.22 -41.90 -0.08
CA ALA A 69 3.16 -41.35 0.77
C ALA A 69 3.09 -39.81 0.69
N GLU A 70 4.22 -39.12 0.67
CA GLU A 70 4.27 -37.66 0.47
C GLU A 70 3.68 -37.25 -0.88
N GLN A 71 4.03 -37.97 -1.94
CA GLN A 71 3.49 -37.70 -3.27
C GLN A 71 1.99 -37.97 -3.34
N GLU A 72 1.51 -39.04 -2.69
CA GLU A 72 0.08 -39.35 -2.58
C GLU A 72 -0.68 -38.31 -1.76
N LEU A 73 -0.11 -37.82 -0.66
CA LEU A 73 -0.68 -36.74 0.13
C LEU A 73 -0.79 -35.44 -0.67
N LEU A 74 0.23 -35.07 -1.42
CA LEU A 74 0.20 -33.89 -2.28
C LEU A 74 -0.86 -34.03 -3.40
N LYS A 75 -0.97 -35.22 -4.00
CA LYS A 75 -2.03 -35.54 -4.98
C LYS A 75 -3.43 -35.45 -4.34
N ALA A 76 -3.62 -36.02 -3.15
CA ALA A 76 -4.89 -35.97 -2.44
C ALA A 76 -5.26 -34.53 -2.05
N LYS A 77 -4.30 -33.74 -1.55
CA LYS A 77 -4.49 -32.33 -1.19
C LYS A 77 -4.88 -31.49 -2.39
N SER A 78 -4.14 -31.62 -3.50
CA SER A 78 -4.47 -30.88 -4.74
C SER A 78 -5.84 -31.28 -5.28
N LEU A 79 -6.19 -32.58 -5.28
CA LEU A 79 -7.51 -33.05 -5.70
C LEU A 79 -8.64 -32.53 -4.80
N TYR A 80 -8.43 -32.49 -3.48
CA TYR A 80 -9.39 -31.93 -2.54
C TYR A 80 -9.63 -30.44 -2.81
N LEU A 81 -8.57 -29.64 -2.97
CA LEU A 81 -8.68 -28.21 -3.27
C LEU A 81 -9.37 -27.96 -4.60
N VAL A 82 -9.02 -28.71 -5.64
CA VAL A 82 -9.67 -28.59 -6.95
C VAL A 82 -11.15 -28.97 -6.86
N ARG A 83 -11.49 -30.06 -6.15
CA ARG A 83 -12.88 -30.47 -5.96
C ARG A 83 -13.67 -29.40 -5.19
N GLY A 84 -13.11 -28.87 -4.10
CA GLY A 84 -13.72 -27.79 -3.32
C GLY A 84 -14.01 -26.57 -4.19
N ASN A 85 -12.99 -26.09 -4.90
CA ASN A 85 -13.12 -24.96 -5.82
C ASN A 85 -14.15 -25.21 -6.93
N VAL A 86 -14.23 -26.42 -7.48
CA VAL A 86 -15.23 -26.75 -8.53
C VAL A 86 -16.64 -26.75 -7.96
N ILE A 87 -16.85 -27.31 -6.77
CA ILE A 87 -18.16 -27.34 -6.11
C ILE A 87 -18.58 -25.91 -5.75
N GLU A 88 -17.70 -25.13 -5.13
CA GLU A 88 -17.98 -23.74 -4.75
C GLU A 88 -18.28 -22.88 -5.98
N ASN A 89 -17.42 -22.94 -7.01
CA ASN A 89 -17.66 -22.20 -8.25
C ASN A 89 -18.95 -22.63 -8.92
N SER A 90 -19.31 -23.92 -8.89
CA SER A 90 -20.58 -24.39 -9.44
C SER A 90 -21.79 -23.90 -8.64
N MET A 91 -21.69 -23.88 -7.31
CA MET A 91 -22.72 -23.37 -6.39
C MET A 91 -22.93 -21.86 -6.54
N ILE A 92 -21.88 -21.09 -6.83
CA ILE A 92 -21.99 -19.63 -7.01
C ILE A 92 -22.36 -19.27 -8.45
N ALA A 93 -21.69 -19.84 -9.45
CA ALA A 93 -21.83 -19.41 -10.84
C ALA A 93 -23.18 -19.80 -11.45
N ASN A 94 -23.74 -20.97 -11.10
CA ASN A 94 -25.02 -21.42 -11.68
C ASN A 94 -26.19 -20.50 -11.30
N PRO A 95 -26.40 -20.15 -10.01
CA PRO A 95 -27.38 -19.15 -9.60
C PRO A 95 -27.18 -17.79 -10.27
N LEU A 96 -25.94 -17.30 -10.36
CA LEU A 96 -25.64 -16.02 -11.00
C LEU A 96 -25.98 -16.01 -12.50
N LEU A 97 -25.59 -17.06 -13.23
CA LEU A 97 -25.92 -17.19 -14.65
C LEU A 97 -27.43 -17.27 -14.87
N ARG A 98 -28.15 -18.01 -14.01
CA ARG A 98 -29.62 -18.10 -14.09
C ARG A 98 -30.30 -16.79 -13.75
N ALA A 99 -29.79 -16.05 -12.76
CA ALA A 99 -30.26 -14.72 -12.37
C ALA A 99 -30.15 -13.73 -13.53
N VAL A 100 -28.99 -13.69 -14.20
CA VAL A 100 -28.71 -12.75 -15.31
C VAL A 100 -29.45 -13.15 -16.58
N HIS A 101 -29.52 -14.44 -16.89
CA HIS A 101 -30.12 -14.90 -18.16
C HIS A 101 -31.63 -15.15 -18.06
N GLY A 102 -32.25 -14.96 -16.89
CA GLY A 102 -33.70 -15.13 -16.71
C GLY A 102 -34.20 -16.47 -17.22
N SER A 103 -33.41 -17.54 -17.05
CA SER A 103 -33.74 -18.83 -17.64
C SER A 103 -35.09 -19.31 -17.10
N ASN A 104 -35.91 -19.96 -17.93
CA ASN A 104 -37.22 -20.48 -17.53
C ASN A 104 -37.16 -21.53 -16.38
N ALA A 105 -35.95 -21.95 -16.00
CA ALA A 105 -35.63 -22.85 -14.90
C ALA A 105 -35.05 -22.13 -13.66
N ALA A 106 -34.98 -20.79 -13.66
CA ALA A 106 -34.50 -20.01 -12.52
C ALA A 106 -35.54 -20.07 -11.40
N THR A 107 -35.09 -20.38 -10.18
CA THR A 107 -35.91 -20.29 -8.98
C THR A 107 -36.18 -18.82 -8.63
N VAL A 108 -37.25 -18.55 -7.87
CA VAL A 108 -37.59 -17.18 -7.44
C VAL A 108 -36.43 -16.53 -6.68
N VAL A 109 -35.74 -17.30 -5.82
CA VAL A 109 -34.56 -16.85 -5.07
C VAL A 109 -33.39 -16.51 -6.00
N GLU A 110 -33.18 -17.27 -7.08
CA GLU A 110 -32.15 -16.94 -8.09
C GLU A 110 -32.51 -15.66 -8.86
N GLN A 111 -33.79 -15.39 -9.13
CA GLN A 111 -34.22 -14.16 -9.81
C GLN A 111 -34.00 -12.91 -8.94
N ASP A 112 -34.18 -13.03 -7.63
CA ASP A 112 -33.95 -11.95 -6.67
C ASP A 112 -32.47 -11.53 -6.54
N LEU A 113 -31.53 -12.35 -7.06
CA LEU A 113 -30.10 -12.01 -7.08
C LEU A 113 -29.75 -10.92 -8.10
N LEU A 114 -30.54 -10.75 -9.16
CA LEU A 114 -30.25 -9.82 -10.25
C LEU A 114 -29.96 -8.38 -9.78
N PRO A 115 -30.81 -7.71 -8.98
CA PRO A 115 -30.53 -6.35 -8.51
C PRO A 115 -29.26 -6.26 -7.64
N LEU A 116 -28.86 -7.34 -6.97
CA LEU A 116 -27.62 -7.38 -6.19
C LEU A 116 -26.39 -7.50 -7.09
N VAL A 117 -26.50 -8.29 -8.17
CA VAL A 117 -25.45 -8.40 -9.18
C VAL A 117 -25.24 -7.05 -9.87
N GLU A 118 -26.32 -6.35 -10.23
CA GLU A 118 -26.24 -5.01 -10.83
C GLU A 118 -25.58 -3.99 -9.88
N LYS A 119 -25.99 -3.98 -8.60
CA LYS A 119 -25.33 -3.12 -7.58
C LYS A 119 -23.86 -3.46 -7.41
N ARG A 120 -23.49 -4.75 -7.42
CA ARG A 120 -22.09 -5.20 -7.36
C ARG A 120 -21.32 -4.74 -8.59
N GLU A 121 -21.90 -4.84 -9.77
CA GLU A 121 -21.27 -4.43 -11.03
C GLU A 121 -21.02 -2.93 -11.06
N GLN A 122 -22.02 -2.12 -10.67
CA GLN A 122 -21.87 -0.67 -10.53
C GLN A 122 -20.74 -0.29 -9.57
N ARG A 123 -20.65 -0.96 -8.41
CA ARG A 123 -19.56 -0.74 -7.44
C ARG A 123 -18.20 -1.19 -7.99
N SER A 124 -18.15 -2.33 -8.67
CA SER A 124 -16.93 -2.86 -9.30
C SER A 124 -16.41 -1.91 -10.40
N PHE A 125 -17.32 -1.34 -11.18
CA PHE A 125 -17.00 -0.33 -12.19
C PHE A 125 -16.47 0.94 -11.55
N ALA A 126 -17.14 1.46 -10.51
CA ALA A 126 -16.67 2.63 -9.77
C ALA A 126 -15.29 2.41 -9.15
N HIS A 127 -15.05 1.23 -8.56
CA HIS A 127 -13.76 0.85 -7.99
C HIS A 127 -12.67 0.78 -9.06
N THR A 128 -12.96 0.18 -10.22
CA THR A 128 -12.00 0.10 -11.34
C THR A 128 -11.65 1.49 -11.86
N LYS A 129 -12.65 2.38 -11.98
CA LYS A 129 -12.44 3.78 -12.38
C LYS A 129 -11.58 4.53 -11.35
N LEU A 130 -11.82 4.35 -10.07
CA LEU A 130 -11.01 4.96 -9.02
C LEU A 130 -9.58 4.41 -9.06
N ALA A 131 -9.41 3.10 -9.22
CA ALA A 131 -8.10 2.46 -9.29
C ALA A 131 -7.27 2.95 -10.50
N THR A 132 -7.91 3.16 -11.67
CA THR A 132 -7.22 3.74 -12.83
C THR A 132 -6.85 5.20 -12.61
N GLN A 133 -7.72 5.98 -11.95
CA GLN A 133 -7.41 7.36 -11.57
C GLN A 133 -6.23 7.43 -10.60
N VAL A 134 -6.23 6.61 -9.54
CA VAL A 134 -5.12 6.53 -8.57
C VAL A 134 -3.83 6.18 -9.28
N ARG A 135 -3.83 5.14 -10.13
CA ARG A 135 -2.65 4.75 -10.90
C ARG A 135 -2.13 5.88 -11.79
N SER A 136 -3.04 6.60 -12.47
CA SER A 136 -2.64 7.74 -13.31
C SER A 136 -2.04 8.90 -12.50
N ALA A 137 -2.53 9.13 -11.27
CA ALA A 137 -1.99 10.14 -10.37
C ALA A 137 -0.62 9.73 -9.81
N GLU A 138 -0.44 8.44 -9.50
CA GLU A 138 0.86 7.87 -9.10
C GLU A 138 1.89 8.02 -10.23
N ASP A 139 1.52 7.69 -11.48
CA ASP A 139 2.39 7.86 -12.64
C ASP A 139 2.80 9.34 -12.83
N GLN A 140 1.85 10.27 -12.66
CA GLN A 140 2.13 11.71 -12.70
C GLN A 140 3.06 12.17 -11.57
N LEU A 141 2.86 11.64 -10.35
CA LEU A 141 3.71 11.94 -9.20
C LEU A 141 5.13 11.43 -9.44
N ILE A 142 5.29 10.22 -9.99
CA ILE A 142 6.60 9.65 -10.32
C ILE A 142 7.32 10.53 -11.35
N MET A 143 6.63 10.93 -12.43
CA MET A 143 7.22 11.84 -13.43
C MET A 143 7.66 13.18 -12.81
N ALA A 144 6.81 13.79 -11.97
CA ALA A 144 7.14 15.04 -11.29
C ALA A 144 8.32 14.87 -10.31
N GLN A 145 8.41 13.72 -9.62
CA GLN A 145 9.52 13.40 -8.73
C GLN A 145 10.83 13.22 -9.51
N GLU A 146 10.81 12.55 -10.66
CA GLU A 146 11.98 12.41 -11.52
C GLU A 146 12.48 13.77 -12.02
N GLU A 147 11.57 14.65 -12.45
CA GLU A 147 11.92 16.02 -12.86
C GLU A 147 12.51 16.82 -11.70
N ASN A 148 11.91 16.72 -10.51
CA ASN A 148 12.41 17.41 -9.33
C ASN A 148 13.81 16.93 -8.94
N VAL A 149 14.07 15.61 -8.97
CA VAL A 149 15.43 15.07 -8.74
C VAL A 149 16.44 15.60 -9.76
N LYS A 150 16.06 15.66 -11.04
CA LYS A 150 16.92 16.23 -12.09
C LYS A 150 17.21 17.71 -11.86
N ILE A 151 16.21 18.50 -11.47
CA ILE A 151 16.35 19.93 -11.18
C ILE A 151 17.17 20.15 -9.91
N ALA A 152 16.92 19.40 -8.84
CA ALA A 152 17.67 19.47 -7.60
C ALA A 152 19.16 19.19 -7.83
N ARG A 153 19.50 18.18 -8.64
CA ARG A 153 20.89 17.90 -9.03
C ARG A 153 21.52 19.06 -9.79
N LYS A 154 20.82 19.62 -10.79
CA LYS A 154 21.32 20.79 -11.55
C LYS A 154 21.51 22.00 -10.66
N ASN A 155 20.59 22.26 -9.73
CA ASN A 155 20.70 23.36 -8.78
C ASN A 155 21.89 23.17 -7.84
N ALA A 156 22.16 21.95 -7.38
CA ALA A 156 23.35 21.64 -6.60
C ALA A 156 24.63 21.88 -7.42
N GLU A 157 24.69 21.39 -8.67
CA GLU A 157 25.83 21.61 -9.57
C GLU A 157 26.07 23.09 -9.90
N LEU A 158 25.00 23.89 -10.03
CA LEU A 158 25.11 25.34 -10.24
C LEU A 158 25.53 26.07 -8.97
N ALA A 159 25.02 25.67 -7.81
CA ALA A 159 25.40 26.24 -6.53
C ALA A 159 26.89 25.98 -6.20
N THR A 160 27.41 24.78 -6.48
CA THR A 160 28.83 24.48 -6.30
C THR A 160 29.72 25.31 -7.24
N LYS A 161 29.31 25.46 -8.51
CA LYS A 161 30.01 26.36 -9.46
C LYS A 161 29.97 27.81 -9.00
N MET A 162 28.83 28.28 -8.51
CA MET A 162 28.69 29.65 -7.99
C MET A 162 29.61 29.88 -6.78
N LEU A 163 29.69 28.92 -5.86
CA LEU A 163 30.60 28.97 -4.72
C LEU A 163 32.07 28.98 -5.17
N ALA A 164 32.46 28.10 -6.10
CA ALA A 164 33.81 28.09 -6.64
C ALA A 164 34.21 29.41 -7.31
N LEU A 165 33.31 30.00 -8.10
CA LEU A 165 33.52 31.32 -8.72
C LEU A 165 33.55 32.45 -7.68
N ALA A 166 32.74 32.37 -6.63
CA ALA A 166 32.77 33.33 -5.53
C ALA A 166 34.08 33.23 -4.73
N ASP A 167 34.60 32.02 -4.52
CA ASP A 167 35.89 31.78 -3.87
C ASP A 167 37.04 32.30 -4.73
N GLU A 168 37.04 32.02 -6.04
CA GLU A 168 38.05 32.55 -6.98
C GLU A 168 38.02 34.10 -7.01
N ALA A 169 36.84 34.70 -7.09
CA ALA A 169 36.68 36.15 -7.06
C ALA A 169 37.10 36.75 -5.70
N ASN A 170 36.87 36.05 -4.59
CA ASN A 170 37.34 36.48 -3.27
C ASN A 170 38.86 36.38 -3.12
N VAL A 171 39.49 35.33 -3.66
CA VAL A 171 40.97 35.19 -3.66
C VAL A 171 41.59 36.31 -4.50
N GLN A 172 41.11 36.53 -5.73
CA GLN A 172 41.58 37.62 -6.58
C GLN A 172 41.40 39.00 -5.90
N ARG A 173 40.24 39.26 -5.28
CA ARG A 173 40.03 40.49 -4.50
C ARG A 173 40.99 40.60 -3.31
N LYS A 174 41.20 39.54 -2.52
CA LYS A 174 42.09 39.58 -1.34
C LYS A 174 43.56 39.85 -1.73
N GLU A 175 44.00 39.34 -2.88
CA GLU A 175 45.35 39.56 -3.42
C GLU A 175 45.53 40.98 -3.99
N ASP A 176 44.51 41.54 -4.64
CA ASP A 176 44.57 42.88 -5.26
C ASP A 176 44.31 44.05 -4.28
N ILE A 177 43.76 43.80 -3.08
CA ILE A 177 43.49 44.86 -2.10
C ILE A 177 44.77 45.23 -1.33
N GLN A 178 45.37 46.37 -1.69
CA GLN A 178 46.43 47.03 -0.90
C GLN A 178 45.87 47.88 0.27
N ASP A 179 44.58 48.22 0.25
CA ASP A 179 43.95 49.09 1.25
C ASP A 179 43.50 48.34 2.53
N PHE A 180 44.07 48.72 3.67
CA PHE A 180 43.80 48.13 4.99
C PHE A 180 42.32 48.22 5.41
N LYS A 181 41.62 49.29 5.02
CA LYS A 181 40.22 49.52 5.40
C LYS A 181 39.25 48.53 4.73
N LEU A 182 39.51 48.20 3.46
CA LEU A 182 38.75 47.21 2.70
C LEU A 182 38.97 45.79 3.23
N ARG A 183 40.17 45.46 3.72
CA ARG A 183 40.43 44.17 4.40
C ARG A 183 39.59 44.00 5.67
N SER A 184 39.50 45.05 6.51
CA SER A 184 38.71 44.98 7.75
C SER A 184 37.21 44.75 7.50
N GLN A 185 36.65 45.35 6.44
CA GLN A 185 35.26 45.13 6.05
C GLN A 185 35.01 43.73 5.52
N LEU A 186 36.02 43.13 4.89
CA LEU A 186 35.94 41.78 4.34
C LEU A 186 36.02 40.72 5.45
N ASP A 187 36.84 40.96 6.48
CA ASP A 187 36.88 40.14 7.69
C ASP A 187 35.55 40.21 8.48
N GLU A 188 34.91 41.38 8.51
CA GLU A 188 33.59 41.58 9.14
C GLU A 188 32.51 40.75 8.42
N LEU A 189 32.46 40.81 7.08
CA LEU A 189 31.57 40.00 6.24
C LEU A 189 31.82 38.49 6.38
N GLU A 190 33.09 38.08 6.51
CA GLU A 190 33.43 36.67 6.77
C GLU A 190 32.95 36.22 8.16
N GLY A 191 32.97 37.13 9.14
CA GLY A 191 32.35 36.96 10.45
C GLY A 191 30.84 36.77 10.37
N GLU A 192 30.14 37.61 9.59
CA GLU A 192 28.70 37.49 9.37
C GLU A 192 28.32 36.16 8.67
N MET A 193 29.13 35.71 7.72
CA MET A 193 28.93 34.42 7.04
C MET A 193 29.07 33.24 8.02
N LYS A 194 30.05 33.30 8.94
CA LYS A 194 30.22 32.29 10.00
C LYS A 194 29.01 32.25 10.94
N LEU A 195 28.47 33.41 11.31
CA LEU A 195 27.25 33.51 12.13
C LEU A 195 26.03 32.95 11.37
N SER A 196 25.92 33.21 10.08
CA SER A 196 24.86 32.64 9.23
C SER A 196 24.95 31.10 9.16
N ARG A 197 26.15 30.55 8.97
CA ARG A 197 26.38 29.10 9.00
C ARG A 197 26.03 28.47 10.35
N GLN A 198 26.34 29.14 11.46
CA GLN A 198 25.93 28.69 12.79
C GLN A 198 24.41 28.68 12.94
N LYS A 199 23.72 29.72 12.48
CA LYS A 199 22.23 29.76 12.48
C LYS A 199 21.64 28.63 11.65
N TRP A 200 22.22 28.34 10.48
CA TRP A 200 21.78 27.23 9.63
C TRP A 200 21.99 25.87 10.32
N ARG A 201 23.12 25.67 11.01
CA ARG A 201 23.38 24.45 11.78
C ARG A 201 22.32 24.24 12.87
N ILE A 202 22.02 25.28 13.64
CA ILE A 202 20.97 25.22 14.67
C ILE A 202 19.63 24.88 14.02
N MET A 203 19.29 25.48 12.88
CA MET A 203 18.05 25.19 12.16
C MET A 203 17.99 23.74 11.68
N LYS A 204 19.09 23.19 11.14
CA LYS A 204 19.24 21.78 10.76
C LYS A 204 19.00 20.85 11.95
N GLU A 205 19.63 21.14 13.10
CA GLU A 205 19.49 20.36 14.34
C GLU A 205 18.06 20.42 14.91
N THR A 206 17.42 21.59 14.87
CA THR A 206 16.03 21.72 15.34
C THR A 206 15.04 20.98 14.44
N ALA A 207 15.25 21.01 13.11
CA ALA A 207 14.41 20.28 12.16
C ALA A 207 14.57 18.76 12.30
N SER A 208 15.80 18.25 12.49
CA SER A 208 16.03 16.82 12.71
C SER A 208 15.42 16.34 14.03
N ALA A 209 15.54 17.13 15.11
CA ALA A 209 14.89 16.84 16.38
C ALA A 209 13.36 16.84 16.27
N ALA A 210 12.77 17.77 15.51
CA ALA A 210 11.33 17.83 15.29
C ALA A 210 10.82 16.63 14.48
N ILE A 211 11.55 16.20 13.45
CA ILE A 211 11.20 15.02 12.63
C ILE A 211 11.30 13.74 13.47
N ALA A 212 12.36 13.59 14.28
CA ALA A 212 12.51 12.43 15.16
C ALA A 212 11.44 12.39 16.27
N GLY A 213 11.00 13.56 16.75
CA GLY A 213 9.99 13.69 17.81
C GLY A 213 8.53 13.64 17.33
N SER A 214 8.24 13.80 16.04
CA SER A 214 6.87 13.85 15.51
C SER A 214 6.19 12.49 15.33
N GLY A 215 6.94 11.39 15.48
CA GLY A 215 6.43 10.03 15.29
C GLY A 215 6.24 9.64 13.81
N VAL A 216 6.71 10.46 12.86
CA VAL A 216 6.82 10.10 11.44
C VAL A 216 7.85 8.97 11.29
N ASP A 217 7.54 7.93 10.51
CA ASP A 217 8.46 6.82 10.24
C ASP A 217 9.61 7.26 9.31
N TRP A 218 10.57 7.98 9.90
CA TRP A 218 11.75 8.49 9.21
C TRP A 218 12.82 7.41 8.95
N ILE A 219 12.66 6.20 9.51
CA ILE A 219 13.61 5.08 9.33
C ILE A 219 13.46 4.48 7.94
N SER A 220 12.20 4.33 7.49
CA SER A 220 11.85 3.75 6.19
C SER A 220 12.10 4.70 5.02
N ASP A 221 12.06 6.01 5.23
CA ASP A 221 12.33 7.02 4.20
C ASP A 221 13.82 7.41 4.18
N LEU A 222 14.52 7.06 3.09
CA LEU A 222 15.93 7.40 2.86
C LEU A 222 16.24 8.90 2.98
N LYS A 223 15.31 9.78 2.60
CA LYS A 223 15.49 11.24 2.67
C LYS A 223 15.39 11.74 4.11
N LEU A 224 14.37 11.29 4.85
CA LEU A 224 14.20 11.67 6.25
C LEU A 224 15.30 11.07 7.13
N ARG A 225 15.72 9.83 6.83
CA ARG A 225 16.88 9.19 7.46
C ARG A 225 18.16 9.99 7.23
N GLY A 226 18.38 10.52 6.03
CA GLY A 226 19.53 11.37 5.73
C GLY A 226 19.52 12.69 6.52
N ILE A 227 18.35 13.32 6.64
CA ILE A 227 18.17 14.57 7.41
C ILE A 227 18.39 14.34 8.91
N VAL A 228 17.90 13.23 9.46
CA VAL A 228 17.99 12.92 10.90
C VAL A 228 19.37 12.39 11.29
N MET A 229 19.94 11.45 10.53
CA MET A 229 21.25 10.86 10.83
C MET A 229 22.42 11.78 10.44
N GLY A 230 22.14 12.96 9.91
CA GLY A 230 23.17 13.93 9.52
C GLY A 230 24.10 13.38 8.46
N GLY A 231 23.58 12.57 7.53
CA GLY A 231 24.35 11.98 6.43
C GLY A 231 24.78 13.04 5.41
N ASP A 232 25.65 13.94 5.83
CA ASP A 232 26.60 14.58 4.95
C ASP A 232 27.73 13.56 4.80
N GLY A 233 27.93 13.05 3.59
CA GLY A 233 29.18 12.39 3.24
C GLY A 233 30.28 13.42 3.38
N ASP A 234 30.93 13.45 4.54
CA ASP A 234 32.26 14.03 4.70
C ASP A 234 33.27 13.00 4.12
N GLU A 235 33.32 12.94 2.79
CA GLU A 235 34.50 12.67 1.95
C GLU A 235 34.43 13.55 0.69
#